data_AF-A0AAV4G0C3-F1
#
_entry.id   AF-A0AAV4G0C3-F1
#
_cell.length_a   1.000
_cell.length_b   1.000
_cell.length_c   1.000
_cell.angle_alpha   90.00
_cell.angle_beta   90.00
_cell.angle_gamma   90.00
#
_symmetry.space_group_name_H-M   'P 1'
#
loop_
_entity.id
_entity.type
_entity.pdbx_description
1 polymer ?
#
loop_
_entity_poly.entity_id
_entity_poly.type
_entity_poly.pdbx_seq_one_letter_code
_entity_poly.pdbx_strand_id
1 'polypeptide(L)'
;MRVVVVYKDICQSCESSSSSSGSSSSSSSSSSSSSSSSTSGRRRSRRRRRRKRRNCSSISCSSIVVEVGVVVIVEVVVVLATAAAIVVVAGAVVVVAAAVVVVVVVVVVVVVVVVVVVVVVVVVVVVVVVVVSKSSSNKDVRWGPS
;
A
#
# COMPACT_ATOMS: atom_id res chain seq x y z
N MET A 1 -6.75 9.69 -3.60
CA MET A 1 -8.15 10.10 -3.94
C MET A 1 -8.33 11.55 -4.44
N ARG A 2 -7.49 12.53 -4.07
CA ARG A 2 -7.63 13.92 -4.59
C ARG A 2 -7.34 14.07 -6.10
N VAL A 3 -6.60 13.13 -6.70
CA VAL A 3 -6.22 13.18 -8.12
C VAL A 3 -7.42 12.99 -9.05
N VAL A 4 -8.38 12.13 -8.69
CA VAL A 4 -9.53 11.80 -9.55
C VAL A 4 -10.48 12.99 -9.72
N VAL A 5 -10.59 13.86 -8.71
CA VAL A 5 -11.50 15.02 -8.74
C VAL A 5 -11.04 16.05 -9.76
N VAL A 6 -9.73 16.23 -9.93
CA VAL A 6 -9.15 17.23 -10.85
C VAL A 6 -9.41 16.87 -12.32
N TYR A 7 -9.50 15.57 -12.66
CA TYR A 7 -9.71 15.14 -14.04
C TYR A 7 -11.13 15.39 -14.56
N LYS A 8 -12.13 15.43 -13.69
CA LYS A 8 -13.53 15.61 -14.11
C LYS A 8 -13.78 17.03 -14.63
N ASP A 9 -13.15 18.04 -14.04
CA ASP A 9 -13.33 19.44 -14.42
C ASP A 9 -12.63 19.81 -15.75
N ILE A 10 -11.53 19.11 -16.09
CA ILE A 10 -10.74 19.40 -17.30
C ILE A 10 -11.44 18.87 -18.57
N CYS A 11 -12.05 17.68 -18.52
CA CYS A 11 -12.78 17.14 -19.68
C CYS A 11 -14.11 17.84 -19.95
N GLN A 12 -14.81 18.30 -18.91
CA GLN A 12 -16.12 18.95 -19.05
C GLN A 12 -16.03 20.32 -19.77
N SER A 13 -14.88 20.98 -19.70
CA SER A 13 -14.61 22.22 -20.43
C SER A 13 -14.38 22.02 -21.94
N CYS A 14 -13.94 20.84 -22.38
CA CYS A 14 -13.70 20.53 -23.80
C CYS A 14 -15.00 20.15 -24.55
N GLU A 15 -15.91 19.43 -23.88
CA GLU A 15 -17.20 19.02 -24.46
C GLU A 15 -18.14 20.22 -24.68
N SER A 16 -18.01 21.26 -23.85
CA SER A 16 -18.77 22.50 -23.98
C SER A 16 -18.41 23.34 -25.22
N SER A 17 -17.34 23.00 -25.95
CA SER A 17 -16.88 23.74 -27.14
C SER A 17 -17.16 23.05 -28.47
N SER A 18 -17.72 21.83 -28.48
CA SER A 18 -17.90 21.02 -29.71
C SER A 18 -19.29 21.15 -30.35
N SER A 19 -20.19 21.96 -29.79
CA SER A 19 -21.58 22.14 -30.26
C SER A 19 -21.77 23.21 -31.35
N SER A 20 -20.76 23.48 -32.19
CA SER A 20 -20.92 24.44 -33.30
C SER A 20 -20.05 24.14 -34.52
N SER A 21 -20.36 23.08 -35.26
CA SER A 21 -20.08 23.03 -36.71
C SER A 21 -20.90 21.95 -37.43
N GLY A 22 -22.23 22.03 -37.28
CA GLY A 22 -23.13 21.53 -38.31
C GLY A 22 -23.09 22.48 -39.51
N SER A 23 -22.21 22.24 -40.46
CA SER A 23 -22.24 22.91 -41.77
C SER A 23 -22.35 21.83 -42.84
N SER A 24 -23.58 21.40 -43.06
CA SER A 24 -24.01 20.64 -44.23
C SER A 24 -23.67 21.42 -45.50
N SER A 25 -22.66 20.97 -46.22
CA SER A 25 -22.33 21.47 -47.56
C SER A 25 -23.21 20.77 -48.59
N SER A 26 -24.31 21.40 -48.97
CA SER A 26 -25.08 21.08 -50.17
C SER A 26 -24.41 21.77 -51.37
N SER A 27 -23.93 20.93 -52.29
CA SER A 27 -23.43 21.30 -53.60
C SER A 27 -24.61 21.57 -54.56
N SER A 28 -24.75 22.80 -55.02
CA SER A 28 -25.56 23.15 -56.19
C SER A 28 -24.79 24.09 -57.11
N SER A 29 -24.48 23.56 -58.28
CA SER A 29 -23.92 24.23 -59.44
C SER A 29 -25.02 24.96 -60.22
N SER A 30 -24.81 26.24 -60.54
CA SER A 30 -25.50 26.91 -61.65
C SER A 30 -24.74 28.15 -62.11
N SER A 31 -24.43 28.13 -63.40
CA SER A 31 -23.86 29.15 -64.27
C SER A 31 -24.79 30.33 -64.54
N SER A 32 -24.25 31.55 -64.67
CA SER A 32 -24.58 32.53 -65.75
C SER A 32 -23.93 33.91 -65.55
N SER A 33 -23.05 34.26 -66.50
CA SER A 33 -22.87 35.55 -67.22
C SER A 33 -22.96 36.93 -66.55
N SER A 34 -21.93 37.72 -66.89
CA SER A 34 -21.94 39.08 -67.49
C SER A 34 -21.87 40.37 -66.65
N SER A 35 -20.91 41.20 -67.11
CA SER A 35 -20.88 42.68 -67.24
C SER A 35 -20.52 43.60 -66.07
N SER A 36 -19.31 44.17 -66.21
CA SER A 36 -18.94 45.60 -66.11
C SER A 36 -19.46 46.44 -64.95
N SER A 37 -18.55 47.02 -64.16
CA SER A 37 -18.20 48.45 -64.25
C SER A 37 -17.28 48.88 -63.09
N SER A 38 -16.38 49.78 -63.45
CA SER A 38 -15.38 50.48 -62.65
C SER A 38 -15.93 51.18 -61.41
N THR A 39 -15.21 51.10 -60.29
CA THR A 39 -15.00 52.26 -59.39
C THR A 39 -13.85 51.99 -58.42
N SER A 40 -13.03 53.02 -58.29
CA SER A 40 -11.95 53.25 -57.37
C SER A 40 -12.37 53.09 -55.91
N GLY A 41 -11.53 52.46 -55.08
CA GLY A 41 -11.82 52.33 -53.65
C GLY A 41 -10.76 51.59 -52.86
N ARG A 42 -9.84 52.35 -52.28
CA ARG A 42 -8.84 51.95 -51.28
C ARG A 42 -9.41 50.97 -50.23
N ARG A 43 -9.24 49.65 -50.41
CA ARG A 43 -9.53 48.63 -49.36
C ARG A 43 -8.47 47.53 -49.32
N ARG A 44 -7.19 47.91 -49.27
CA ARG A 44 -6.05 46.95 -49.25
C ARG A 44 -5.54 46.56 -47.84
N SER A 45 -6.17 47.01 -46.75
CA SER A 45 -5.59 46.88 -45.39
C SER A 45 -6.23 45.80 -44.47
N ARG A 46 -7.48 45.36 -44.68
CA ARG A 46 -8.19 44.56 -43.64
C ARG A 46 -8.15 43.04 -43.78
N ARG A 47 -7.48 42.46 -44.79
CA ARG A 47 -7.47 41.00 -45.00
C ARG A 47 -6.35 40.22 -44.29
N ARG A 48 -5.38 40.89 -43.66
CA ARG A 48 -4.25 40.19 -42.99
C ARG A 48 -4.47 39.83 -41.52
N ARG A 49 -5.54 40.30 -40.85
CA ARG A 49 -5.73 40.03 -39.39
C ARG A 49 -6.47 38.73 -39.05
N ARG A 50 -6.99 37.97 -40.02
CA ARG A 50 -7.78 36.74 -39.73
C ARG A 50 -7.00 35.42 -39.77
N ARG A 51 -5.70 35.42 -40.08
CA ARG A 51 -4.89 34.17 -40.11
C ARG A 51 -4.18 33.80 -38.81
N LYS A 52 -4.29 34.61 -37.73
CA LYS A 52 -3.54 34.39 -36.47
C LYS A 52 -4.33 33.63 -35.39
N ARG A 53 -5.45 32.98 -35.72
CA ARG A 53 -6.35 32.35 -34.72
C ARG A 53 -6.53 30.83 -34.85
N ARG A 54 -5.62 30.12 -35.54
CA ARG A 54 -5.75 28.66 -35.72
C ARG A 54 -4.49 27.85 -35.39
N ASN A 55 -3.59 28.40 -34.59
CA ASN A 55 -2.69 27.56 -33.80
C ASN A 55 -3.34 27.32 -32.45
N CYS A 56 -4.53 26.71 -32.45
CA CYS A 56 -4.88 25.86 -31.32
C CYS A 56 -3.93 24.68 -31.49
N SER A 57 -2.76 24.77 -30.87
CA SER A 57 -1.85 23.66 -30.72
C SER A 57 -2.70 22.51 -30.23
N SER A 58 -2.94 21.54 -31.09
CA SER A 58 -3.47 20.24 -30.72
C SER A 58 -2.41 19.64 -29.82
N ILE A 59 -2.40 20.05 -28.56
CA ILE A 59 -1.71 19.36 -27.49
C ILE A 59 -2.41 18.01 -27.51
N SER A 60 -1.73 17.05 -28.14
CA SER A 60 -2.26 15.76 -28.51
C SER A 60 -2.85 15.15 -27.24
N CYS A 61 -4.17 14.96 -27.18
CA CYS A 61 -4.82 14.34 -26.01
C CYS A 61 -4.14 13.00 -25.63
N SER A 62 -3.50 12.36 -26.61
CA SER A 62 -2.62 11.20 -26.45
C SER A 62 -1.48 11.38 -25.43
N SER A 63 -0.83 12.55 -25.35
CA SER A 63 0.29 12.74 -24.42
C SER A 63 -0.18 12.79 -22.96
N ILE A 64 -1.34 13.39 -22.72
CA ILE A 64 -1.96 13.47 -21.40
C ILE A 64 -2.38 12.07 -20.94
N VAL A 65 -2.97 11.25 -21.83
CA VAL A 65 -3.37 9.88 -21.49
C VAL A 65 -2.16 9.02 -21.10
N VAL A 66 -1.03 9.17 -21.79
CA VAL A 66 0.20 8.44 -21.44
C VAL A 66 0.75 8.89 -20.09
N GLU A 67 0.79 10.19 -19.82
CA GLU A 67 1.27 10.72 -18.54
C GLU A 67 0.40 10.22 -17.37
N VAL A 68 -0.92 10.26 -17.53
CA VAL A 68 -1.87 9.71 -16.54
C VAL A 68 -1.68 8.22 -16.34
N GLY A 69 -1.53 7.47 -17.44
CA GLY A 69 -1.29 6.02 -17.38
C GLY A 69 -0.04 5.69 -16.57
N VAL A 70 1.05 6.42 -16.78
CA VAL A 70 2.30 6.23 -16.03
C VAL A 70 2.09 6.55 -14.55
N VAL A 71 1.41 7.65 -14.20
CA VAL A 71 1.15 8.01 -12.80
C VAL A 71 0.32 6.94 -12.10
N VAL A 72 -0.72 6.41 -12.76
CA VAL A 72 -1.55 5.34 -12.20
C VAL A 72 -0.75 4.06 -12.00
N ILE A 73 0.08 3.66 -12.97
CA ILE A 73 0.95 2.48 -12.84
C ILE A 73 1.92 2.65 -11.67
N VAL A 74 2.54 3.84 -11.54
CA VAL A 74 3.44 4.13 -10.43
C VAL A 74 2.71 4.07 -9.09
N GLU A 75 1.51 4.64 -8.98
CA GLU A 75 0.71 4.58 -7.76
C GLU A 75 0.37 3.11 -7.39
N VAL A 76 -0.04 2.29 -8.36
CA VAL A 76 -0.32 0.87 -8.15
C VAL A 76 0.93 0.11 -7.68
N VAL A 77 2.09 0.36 -8.30
CA VAL A 77 3.36 -0.27 -7.90
C VAL A 77 3.74 0.12 -6.48
N VAL A 78 3.57 1.39 -6.09
CA VAL A 78 3.84 1.86 -4.72
C VAL A 78 2.89 1.20 -3.71
N VAL A 79 1.61 1.08 -4.04
CA VAL A 79 0.62 0.39 -3.18
C VAL A 79 0.98 -1.09 -3.03
N LEU A 80 1.38 -1.78 -4.10
CA LEU A 80 1.80 -3.18 -4.03
C LEU A 80 3.09 -3.35 -3.21
N ALA A 81 4.08 -2.47 -3.40
CA ALA A 81 5.32 -2.51 -2.64
C ALA A 81 5.09 -2.27 -1.14
N THR A 82 4.24 -1.30 -0.80
CA THR A 82 3.87 -1.04 0.61
C THR A 82 3.09 -2.19 1.22
N ALA A 83 2.13 -2.79 0.48
CA ALA A 83 1.41 -3.98 0.94
C ALA A 83 2.36 -5.15 1.21
N ALA A 84 3.31 -5.42 0.29
CA ALA A 84 4.31 -6.46 0.46
C ALA A 84 5.20 -6.20 1.70
N ALA A 85 5.64 -4.96 1.91
CA ALA A 85 6.41 -4.59 3.09
C ALA A 85 5.62 -4.83 4.38
N ILE A 86 4.34 -4.49 4.42
CA ILE A 86 3.46 -4.74 5.58
C ILE A 86 3.36 -6.24 5.87
N VAL A 87 3.19 -7.08 4.84
CA VAL A 87 3.13 -8.54 4.99
C VAL A 87 4.43 -9.09 5.56
N VAL A 88 5.58 -8.62 5.07
CA VAL A 88 6.90 -9.04 5.58
C VAL A 88 7.07 -8.66 7.05
N VAL A 89 6.70 -7.43 7.42
CA VAL A 89 6.78 -6.96 8.81
C VAL A 89 5.83 -7.77 9.71
N ALA A 90 4.59 -8.00 9.27
CA ALA A 90 3.64 -8.82 10.01
C ALA A 90 4.16 -10.25 10.21
N GLY A 91 4.73 -10.86 9.16
CA GLY A 91 5.36 -12.18 9.24
C GLY A 91 6.52 -12.20 10.25
N ALA A 92 7.39 -11.19 10.22
CA ALA A 92 8.49 -11.07 11.17
C ALA A 92 8.00 -10.95 12.62
N VAL A 93 6.95 -10.16 12.86
CA VAL A 93 6.33 -10.01 14.20
C VAL A 93 5.78 -11.35 14.69
N VAL A 94 5.13 -12.14 13.84
CA VAL A 94 4.62 -13.47 14.20
C VAL A 94 5.77 -14.43 14.55
N VAL A 95 6.87 -14.42 13.79
CA VAL A 95 8.05 -15.23 14.10
C VAL A 95 8.67 -14.85 15.44
N VAL A 96 8.81 -13.55 15.71
CA VAL A 96 9.32 -13.06 17.00
C VAL A 96 8.39 -13.48 18.15
N ALA A 97 7.07 -13.32 17.99
CA ALA A 97 6.10 -13.75 19.00
C ALA A 97 6.19 -15.27 19.27
N ALA A 98 6.30 -16.09 18.22
CA ALA A 98 6.47 -17.53 18.36
C ALA A 98 7.78 -17.88 19.10
N ALA A 99 8.89 -17.20 18.77
CA ALA A 99 10.16 -17.41 19.46
C ALA A 99 10.06 -17.06 20.96
N VAL A 100 9.40 -15.95 21.31
CA VAL A 100 9.16 -15.57 22.71
C VAL A 100 8.34 -16.64 23.43
N VAL A 101 7.28 -17.16 22.82
CA VAL A 101 6.46 -18.24 23.40
C VAL A 101 7.31 -19.49 23.66
N VAL A 102 8.17 -19.89 22.72
CA VAL A 102 9.08 -21.02 22.91
C VAL A 102 10.03 -20.79 24.09
N VAL A 103 10.61 -19.60 24.20
CA VAL A 103 11.48 -19.24 25.34
C VAL A 103 10.71 -19.34 26.67
N VAL A 104 9.48 -18.82 26.73
CA VAL A 104 8.63 -18.91 27.92
C VAL A 104 8.36 -20.36 28.30
N VAL A 105 8.01 -21.22 27.33
CA VAL A 105 7.80 -22.65 27.58
C VAL A 105 9.07 -23.31 28.13
N VAL A 106 10.24 -23.02 27.55
CA VAL A 106 11.52 -23.55 28.05
C VAL A 106 11.77 -23.10 29.49
N VAL A 107 11.55 -21.83 29.81
CA VAL A 107 11.70 -21.31 31.18
C VAL A 107 10.76 -22.04 32.15
N VAL A 108 9.50 -22.24 31.79
CA VAL A 108 8.54 -22.99 32.61
C VAL A 108 9.02 -24.42 32.84
N VAL A 109 9.50 -25.11 31.80
CA VAL A 109 10.05 -26.46 31.93
C VAL A 109 11.25 -26.48 32.88
N VAL A 110 12.18 -25.52 32.76
CA VAL A 110 13.33 -25.41 33.67
C VAL A 110 12.88 -25.20 35.11
N VAL A 111 11.91 -24.32 35.35
CA VAL A 111 11.35 -24.10 36.69
C VAL A 111 10.73 -25.38 37.26
N VAL A 112 9.94 -26.11 36.45
CA VAL A 112 9.36 -27.39 36.86
C VAL A 112 10.46 -28.40 37.23
N VAL A 113 11.51 -28.51 36.42
CA VAL A 113 12.65 -29.39 36.72
C VAL A 113 13.32 -29.01 38.03
N VAL A 114 13.56 -27.72 38.28
CA VAL A 114 14.13 -27.25 39.55
C VAL A 114 13.23 -27.63 40.72
N VAL A 115 11.92 -27.43 40.62
CA VAL A 115 10.97 -27.82 41.67
C VAL A 115 11.03 -29.32 41.93
N VAL A 116 11.06 -30.15 40.89
CA VAL A 116 11.19 -31.61 41.02
C VAL A 116 12.50 -31.98 41.73
N VAL A 117 13.62 -31.38 41.35
CA VAL A 117 14.92 -31.61 42.02
C VAL A 117 14.85 -31.23 43.49
N VAL A 118 14.27 -30.08 43.83
CA VAL A 118 14.10 -29.65 45.22
C VAL A 118 13.25 -30.65 46.01
N VAL A 119 12.13 -31.12 45.43
CA VAL A 119 11.28 -32.14 46.07
C VAL A 119 12.07 -33.43 46.32
N VAL A 120 12.84 -33.90 45.34
CA VAL A 120 13.68 -35.10 45.50
C VAL A 120 14.70 -34.90 46.63
N VAL A 121 15.38 -33.76 46.68
CA VAL A 121 16.33 -33.44 47.76
C VAL A 121 15.64 -33.46 49.12
N VAL A 122 14.47 -32.83 49.25
CA VAL A 122 13.69 -32.83 50.50
C VAL A 122 13.33 -34.25 50.91
N VAL A 123 12.86 -35.08 49.99
CA VAL A 123 12.52 -36.49 50.26
C VAL A 123 13.75 -37.25 50.76
N VAL A 124 14.91 -37.09 50.10
CA VAL A 124 16.16 -37.72 50.52
C VAL A 124 16.56 -37.29 51.93
N VAL A 125 16.49 -35.98 52.23
CA VAL A 125 16.79 -35.45 53.57
C VAL A 125 15.86 -36.06 54.62
N VAL A 126 14.55 -36.11 54.34
CA VAL A 126 13.57 -36.72 55.25
C VAL A 126 13.89 -38.20 55.50
N VAL A 127 14.19 -38.96 54.46
CA VAL A 127 14.58 -40.39 54.57
C VAL A 127 15.83 -40.53 55.44
N VAL A 128 16.87 -39.72 55.21
CA VAL A 128 18.09 -39.74 56.01
C VAL A 128 17.79 -39.44 57.47
N VAL A 129 17.00 -38.41 57.78
CA VAL A 129 16.62 -38.06 59.15
C VAL A 129 15.88 -39.22 59.82
N VAL A 130 14.93 -39.86 59.13
CA VAL A 130 14.19 -41.02 59.66
C VAL A 130 15.12 -42.21 59.94
N VAL A 131 16.05 -42.51 59.04
CA VAL A 131 17.02 -43.60 59.21
C VAL A 131 17.94 -43.33 60.40
N VAL A 132 18.48 -42.12 60.52
CA VAL A 132 19.34 -41.72 61.64
C VAL A 132 18.57 -41.79 62.97
N SER A 133 17.32 -41.32 62.98
CA SER A 133 16.47 -41.34 64.18
C SER A 133 16.20 -42.77 64.67
N LYS A 134 15.95 -43.70 63.74
CA LYS A 134 15.80 -45.13 64.06
C LYS A 134 17.11 -45.76 64.55
N SER A 135 18.25 -45.37 63.97
CA SER A 135 19.55 -45.90 64.39
C SER A 135 19.95 -45.46 65.81
N SER A 136 19.55 -44.26 66.25
CA SER A 136 19.82 -43.78 67.60
C SER A 136 18.99 -44.53 68.65
N SER A 137 17.70 -44.77 68.38
CA SER A 137 16.80 -45.47 69.31
C SER A 137 17.20 -46.92 69.64
N ASN A 138 18.02 -47.58 68.81
CA ASN A 138 18.42 -48.97 69.02
C ASN A 138 19.66 -49.14 69.93
N LYS A 139 20.38 -48.05 70.24
CA LYS A 139 21.59 -48.11 71.08
C LYS A 139 21.30 -48.05 72.58
N ASP A 140 20.14 -47.53 72.98
CA ASP A 140 19.77 -47.37 74.39
C ASP A 140 19.24 -48.67 75.04
N VAL A 141 18.91 -49.70 74.26
CA VAL A 141 18.34 -50.96 74.79
C VAL A 141 19.41 -51.97 75.23
N ARG A 142 20.69 -51.78 74.85
CA ARG A 142 21.74 -52.80 75.05
C ARG A 142 22.61 -52.66 76.30
N TRP A 143 22.28 -51.72 77.20
CA TRP A 143 23.02 -51.52 78.46
C TRP A 143 22.14 -51.77 79.70
N GLY A 144 21.32 -52.83 79.66
CA GLY A 144 20.77 -53.39 80.89
C GLY A 144 21.91 -54.03 81.70
N PRO A 145 22.11 -53.66 82.97
CA PRO A 145 23.14 -54.28 83.82
C PRO A 145 22.78 -55.75 84.03
N SER A 146 23.62 -56.64 83.51
CA SER A 146 23.69 -58.06 83.89
C SER A 146 24.44 -58.22 85.20
#